data_AF-A0A7W3J0N5-F1
#
_entry.id   AF-A0A7W3J0N5-F1
#
_cell.length_a   1.000
_cell.length_b   1.000
_cell.length_c   1.000
_cell.angle_alpha   90.00
_cell.angle_beta   90.00
_cell.angle_gamma   90.00
#
_symmetry.space_group_name_H-M   'P 1'
#
loop_
_entity.id
_entity.type
_entity.pdbx_description
1 polymer ?
#
loop_
_entity_poly.entity_id
_entity_poly.type
_entity_poly.pdbx_seq_one_letter_code
_entity_poly.pdbx_strand_id
1 'polypeptide(L)' 'MTVGSDAHGHPAVVPDPGATSPGRGAHLHPTAECYELAVRRRAFARALRHAGQGGLTSAPLGEYLDSPAHQP' A
#
# COMPACT_ATOMS: atom_id res chain seq x y z
N MET A 1 -4.45 -3.99 2.79
CA MET A 1 -3.35 -3.00 2.97
C MET A 1 -3.81 -1.90 3.92
N THR A 2 -2.88 -1.29 4.65
CA THR A 2 -3.15 -0.21 5.61
C THR A 2 -2.07 0.88 5.52
N VAL A 3 -2.21 1.95 6.32
CA VAL A 3 -1.13 2.91 6.57
C VAL A 3 -0.24 2.36 7.68
N GLY A 4 1.04 2.19 7.38
CA GLY A 4 2.10 1.83 8.31
C GLY A 4 3.31 2.75 8.11
N SER A 5 4.50 2.19 8.21
CA SER A 5 5.74 2.92 8.01
C SER A 5 6.70 2.13 7.11
N ASP A 6 7.50 2.84 6.30
CA ASP A 6 8.60 2.23 5.55
C ASP A 6 9.82 1.97 6.46
N ALA A 7 10.91 1.47 5.88
CA ALA A 7 12.16 1.19 6.58
C ALA A 7 12.80 2.43 7.25
N HIS A 8 12.39 3.64 6.86
CA HIS A 8 12.89 4.91 7.38
C HIS A 8 11.93 5.55 8.39
N GLY A 9 10.78 4.92 8.68
CA GLY A 9 9.77 5.45 9.59
C GLY A 9 8.82 6.47 8.95
N HIS A 10 8.83 6.63 7.63
CA HIS A 10 7.90 7.51 6.94
C HIS A 10 6.56 6.82 6.67
N PRO A 11 5.44 7.56 6.64
CA PRO A 11 4.13 6.98 6.33
C PRO A 11 4.12 6.23 5.00
N ALA A 12 3.73 4.96 5.04
CA ALA A 12 3.74 4.09 3.88
C ALA A 12 2.48 3.22 3.77
N VAL A 13 2.14 2.83 2.55
CA VAL A 13 1.17 1.76 2.29
C VAL A 13 1.86 0.43 2.52
N VAL A 14 1.38 -0.31 3.50
CA VAL A 14 1.91 -1.64 3.84
C VAL A 14 0.91 -2.73 3.49
N PRO A 15 1.38 -3.89 3.00
CA PRO A 15 0.51 -5.05 2.79
C PRO A 15 -0.12 -5.49 4.11
N ASP A 16 -1.39 -5.87 4.08
CA ASP A 16 -2.10 -6.49 5.21
C ASP A 16 -3.00 -7.59 4.64
N PRO A 17 -2.43 -8.77 4.33
CA PRO A 17 -3.15 -9.85 3.67
C PRO A 17 -4.16 -10.52 4.60
N GLY A 18 -3.86 -10.54 5.90
CA GLY A 18 -4.75 -11.06 6.93
C GLY A 18 -5.88 -10.10 7.32
N ALA A 19 -5.86 -8.85 6.82
CA ALA A 19 -6.80 -7.79 7.22
C ALA A 19 -6.89 -7.63 8.74
N THR A 20 -5.74 -7.71 9.43
CA THR A 20 -5.66 -7.71 10.90
C THR A 20 -5.17 -6.38 11.47
N SER A 21 -4.67 -5.48 10.62
CA SER A 21 -4.10 -4.23 11.10
C SER A 21 -5.18 -3.30 11.63
N PRO A 22 -4.96 -2.64 12.79
CA PRO A 22 -5.92 -1.70 13.34
C PRO A 22 -6.04 -0.46 12.44
N GLY A 23 -7.23 0.16 12.44
CA GLY A 23 -7.50 1.39 11.72
C GLY A 23 -8.11 1.19 10.34
N ARG A 24 -7.78 2.08 9.40
CA ARG A 24 -8.41 2.14 8.08
C ARG A 24 -7.64 1.32 7.06
N GLY A 25 -8.25 0.22 6.61
CA GLY A 25 -7.73 -0.59 5.50
C GLY A 25 -8.26 -0.17 4.12
N ALA A 26 -7.58 -0.67 3.09
CA ALA A 26 -8.02 -0.71 1.71
C ALA A 26 -7.65 -2.05 1.05
N HIS A 27 -8.34 -2.42 -0.01
CA HIS A 27 -8.06 -3.61 -0.80
C HIS A 27 -7.52 -3.25 -2.18
N LEU A 28 -6.60 -4.07 -2.65
CA LEU A 28 -6.02 -4.04 -3.99
C LEU A 28 -5.90 -5.51 -4.43
N HIS A 29 -6.19 -5.80 -5.70
CA HIS A 29 -5.88 -7.12 -6.23
C HIS A 29 -4.36 -7.31 -6.25
N PRO A 30 -3.84 -8.51 -5.97
CA PRO A 30 -2.40 -8.78 -5.91
C PRO A 30 -1.82 -8.93 -7.33
N THR A 31 -1.92 -7.89 -8.15
CA THR A 31 -1.33 -7.84 -9.49
C THR A 31 -0.58 -6.53 -9.70
N ALA A 32 0.52 -6.60 -10.46
CA ALA A 32 1.34 -5.43 -10.78
C ALA A 32 0.52 -4.35 -11.50
N GLU A 33 -0.37 -4.72 -12.42
CA GLU A 33 -1.22 -3.77 -13.16
C GLU A 33 -2.16 -2.97 -12.24
N CYS A 34 -2.77 -3.63 -11.25
CA CYS A 34 -3.63 -2.96 -10.28
C CYS A 34 -2.83 -1.98 -9.42
N TYR A 35 -1.62 -2.38 -9.01
CA TYR A 35 -0.70 -1.52 -8.26
C TYR A 35 -0.28 -0.29 -9.07
N GLU A 36 0.22 -0.47 -10.28
CA GLU A 36 0.66 0.61 -11.17
C GLU A 36 -0.48 1.61 -11.45
N LEU A 37 -1.69 1.10 -11.68
CA LEU A 37 -2.87 1.95 -11.85
C LEU A 37 -3.18 2.76 -10.58
N ALA A 38 -3.08 2.15 -9.40
CA ALA A 38 -3.33 2.81 -8.12
C ALA A 38 -2.28 3.90 -7.82
N VAL A 39 -0.99 3.64 -8.12
CA VAL A 39 0.10 4.62 -8.02
C VAL A 39 -0.17 5.81 -8.95
N ARG A 40 -0.40 5.54 -10.24
CA ARG A 40 -0.65 6.56 -11.27
C ARG A 40 -1.81 7.48 -10.91
N ARG A 41 -2.87 6.91 -10.32
CA ARG A 41 -4.08 7.65 -9.92
C ARG A 41 -3.99 8.27 -8.52
N ARG A 42 -2.87 8.11 -7.81
CA ARG A 42 -2.69 8.53 -6.40
C ARG A 42 -3.83 8.00 -5.52
N ALA A 43 -4.26 6.76 -5.75
CA ALA A 43 -5.47 6.20 -5.16
C ALA A 43 -5.32 5.89 -3.66
N PHE A 44 -4.11 5.52 -3.21
CA PHE A 44 -3.86 5.07 -1.84
C PHE A 44 -4.15 6.12 -0.79
N ALA A 45 -3.63 7.34 -0.96
CA ALA A 45 -3.87 8.45 -0.03
C ALA A 45 -5.38 8.73 0.13
N ARG A 46 -6.14 8.68 -0.97
CA ARG A 46 -7.59 8.84 -0.95
C ARG A 46 -8.30 7.67 -0.27
N ALA A 47 -7.96 6.44 -0.62
CA ALA A 47 -8.62 5.24 -0.09
C ALA A 47 -8.40 5.07 1.42
N LEU A 48 -7.19 5.39 1.88
CA LEU A 48 -6.77 5.31 3.28
C LEU A 48 -7.04 6.61 4.06
N ARG A 49 -7.54 7.66 3.40
CA ARG A 49 -7.79 9.00 3.97
C ARG A 49 -6.56 9.60 4.65
N HIS A 50 -5.38 9.36 4.09
CA HIS A 50 -4.15 9.92 4.60
C HIS A 50 -4.01 11.37 4.09
N ALA A 51 -4.10 12.33 5.00
CA ALA A 51 -3.99 13.77 4.74
C ALA A 51 -2.70 14.38 5.35
N GLY A 52 -1.66 13.57 5.53
CA GLY A 52 -0.40 13.99 6.15
C GLY A 52 0.47 14.85 5.23
N GLN A 53 1.17 15.81 5.84
CA GLN A 53 2.22 16.59 5.19
C GLN A 53 3.47 15.68 5.10
N GLY A 54 3.83 15.23 3.90
CA GLY A 54 4.93 14.29 3.71
C GLY A 54 4.71 13.23 2.63
N GLY A 55 3.48 13.12 2.11
CA GLY A 55 3.14 12.11 1.12
C GLY A 55 3.00 10.72 1.73
N LEU A 56 2.42 9.80 0.96
CA LEU A 56 2.24 8.40 1.36
C LEU A 56 2.95 7.54 0.32
N THR A 57 4.09 6.96 0.68
CA THR A 57 4.83 6.06 -0.22
C THR A 57 4.12 4.71 -0.33
N SER A 58 4.20 4.07 -1.49
CA SER A 58 3.66 2.72 -1.72
C SER A 58 4.74 1.67 -1.96
N ALA A 59 6.02 2.03 -1.84
CA ALA A 59 7.14 1.13 -2.14
C ALA A 59 7.07 -0.22 -1.41
N PRO A 60 6.75 -0.30 -0.09
CA PRO A 60 6.66 -1.59 0.60
C PRO A 60 5.57 -2.52 0.03
N LEU A 61 4.47 -1.93 -0.49
CA LEU A 61 3.43 -2.72 -1.14
C LEU A 61 3.88 -3.23 -2.51
N GLY A 62 4.66 -2.44 -3.26
CA GLY A 62 5.24 -2.88 -4.54
C GLY A 62 6.21 -4.05 -4.37
N GLU A 63 7.13 -3.95 -3.41
CA GLU A 63 8.08 -5.03 -3.06
C GLU A 63 7.37 -6.32 -2.65
N TYR A 64 6.27 -6.20 -1.91
CA TYR A 64 5.44 -7.33 -1.52
C TYR A 64 4.78 -8.04 -2.71
N LEU A 65 4.34 -7.27 -3.71
CA LEU A 65 3.70 -7.80 -4.92
C LEU A 65 4.70 -8.43 -5.88
N ASP A 66 5.93 -7.92 -5.93
CA ASP A 66 7.03 -8.48 -6.73
C ASP A 66 7.57 -9.79 -6.13
N SER A 67 7.38 -9.99 -4.82
CA SER A 67 7.83 -11.20 -4.15
C SER A 67 7.22 -12.47 -4.77
N PRO A 68 8.01 -13.56 -4.93
CA PRO A 68 7.60 -14.77 -5.66
C PRO A 68 6.44 -15.53 -5.02
N ALA A 69 6.04 -15.19 -3.80
CA ALA A 69 4.85 -15.70 -3.14
C ALA A 69 3.53 -15.09 -3.68
N HIS A 70 3.60 -13.99 -4.43
CA HIS A 70 2.45 -13.23 -4.94
C HIS A 70 2.41 -13.11 -6.47
N GLN A 71 3.45 -13.57 -7.17
CA GLN A 71 3.40 -13.71 -8.62
C GLN A 71 2.39 -14.83 -9.00
N PRO A 72 1.51 -14.61 -9.99
CA PRO A 72 0.56 -15.61 -10.45
C PRO A 72 1.20 -16.80 -11.17
#